data_AF-A0A965P233-F1
#
_entry.id   AF-A0A965P233-F1
#
_cell.length_a   1.000
_cell.length_b   1.000
_cell.length_c   1.000
_cell.angle_alpha   90.00
_cell.angle_beta   90.00
_cell.angle_gamma   90.00
#
_symmetry.space_group_name_H-M   'P 1'
#
loop_
_entity.id
_entity.type
_entity.pdbx_description
1 polymer ?
#
loop_
_entity_poly.entity_id
_entity_poly.type
_entity_poly.pdbx_seq_one_letter_code
_entity_poly.pdbx_strand_id
1 'polypeptide(L)'
;AVGWGGVSGLSGKNTEQINPGTVYTFAIGKNVAMPVYEKEAKKEYLTLPVEATDAQIAKGASLFGKNCGPCHTLSANNTGGVIPNLTYSHPDIMGAFHQIVRDGIFLPKGMPKFKGRLSDEDISNIKGYILSSAKKNRESK
;
A
#
# COMPACT_ATOMS: atom_id res chain seq x y z
N ALA A 1 5.12 -10.89 21.47
CA ALA A 1 5.56 -9.48 21.45
C ALA A 1 4.37 -8.61 21.08
N VAL A 2 4.10 -7.54 21.83
CA VAL A 2 3.14 -6.49 21.45
C VAL A 2 3.92 -5.30 20.90
N GLY A 3 3.69 -4.96 19.64
CA GLY A 3 4.39 -3.87 18.94
C GLY A 3 5.55 -4.35 18.08
N TRP A 4 5.35 -4.39 16.76
CA TRP A 4 6.41 -4.51 15.75
C TRP A 4 6.99 -3.14 15.39
N GLY A 5 7.06 -2.25 16.38
CA GLY A 5 7.06 -0.78 16.24
C GLY A 5 8.07 -0.19 15.25
N GLY A 6 7.86 1.10 14.94
CA GLY A 6 8.66 1.82 13.95
C GLY A 6 8.27 1.50 12.50
N VAL A 7 9.15 1.83 11.55
CA VAL A 7 8.89 1.70 10.10
C VAL A 7 8.55 0.26 9.69
N SER A 8 9.16 -0.74 10.34
CA SER A 8 8.92 -2.15 10.03
C SER A 8 7.47 -2.57 10.23
N GLY A 9 6.81 -2.07 11.28
CA GLY A 9 5.39 -2.33 11.55
C GLY A 9 4.42 -1.57 10.63
N LEU A 10 4.90 -0.53 9.93
CA LEU A 10 4.12 0.20 8.94
C LEU A 10 4.15 -0.49 7.57
N SER A 11 5.30 -1.01 7.16
CA SER A 11 5.52 -1.56 5.82
C SER A 11 5.30 -3.07 5.71
N GLY A 12 5.41 -3.80 6.83
CA GLY A 12 5.23 -5.25 6.89
C GLY A 12 4.06 -5.65 7.77
N LYS A 13 3.50 -6.84 7.48
CA LYS A 13 2.49 -7.48 8.32
C LYS A 13 3.06 -8.78 8.89
N ASN A 14 3.04 -8.92 10.21
CA ASN A 14 3.51 -10.11 10.94
C ASN A 14 2.36 -10.92 11.56
N THR A 15 1.12 -10.59 11.20
CA THR A 15 -0.13 -11.20 11.66
C THR A 15 -1.04 -11.44 10.47
N GLU A 16 -2.11 -12.23 10.61
CA GLU A 16 -3.04 -12.42 9.50
C GLU A 16 -3.82 -11.14 9.15
N GLN A 17 -4.08 -10.28 10.14
CA GLN A 17 -4.78 -9.01 9.97
C GLN A 17 -4.22 -7.94 10.90
N ILE A 18 -4.45 -6.67 10.53
CA ILE A 18 -4.07 -5.50 11.34
C ILE A 18 -5.34 -4.96 11.97
N ASN A 19 -5.46 -5.12 13.28
CA ASN A 19 -6.59 -4.61 14.04
C ASN A 19 -6.34 -3.16 14.49
N PRO A 20 -7.38 -2.39 14.82
CA PRO A 20 -7.24 -1.06 15.40
C PRO A 20 -6.35 -1.04 16.64
N GLY A 21 -5.63 0.06 16.85
CA GLY A 21 -4.83 0.28 18.04
C GLY A 21 -5.70 0.15 19.31
N THR A 22 -5.36 -0.80 20.17
CA THR A 22 -6.18 -1.17 21.33
C THR A 22 -5.32 -1.25 22.58
N VAL A 23 -5.77 -0.60 23.66
CA VAL A 23 -5.12 -0.68 24.98
C VAL A 23 -5.69 -1.88 25.72
N TYR A 24 -4.83 -2.81 26.09
CA TYR A 24 -5.18 -3.97 26.91
C TYR A 24 -4.72 -3.74 28.36
N THR A 25 -5.66 -3.82 29.30
CA THR A 25 -5.38 -3.72 30.74
C THR A 25 -5.68 -5.04 31.42
N PHE A 26 -4.77 -5.50 32.29
CA PHE A 26 -4.86 -6.80 32.96
C PHE A 26 -4.92 -6.61 34.47
N ALA A 27 -5.59 -7.54 35.17
CA ALA A 27 -5.62 -7.59 36.63
C ALA A 27 -5.64 -9.05 37.10
N ILE A 28 -5.00 -9.33 38.24
CA ILE A 28 -4.92 -10.67 38.82
C ILE A 28 -6.33 -11.21 39.10
N GLY A 29 -6.59 -12.46 38.70
CA GLY A 29 -7.88 -13.12 38.89
C GLY A 29 -8.99 -12.68 37.93
N LYS A 30 -8.72 -11.78 36.97
CA LYS A 30 -9.69 -11.43 35.92
C LYS A 30 -9.47 -12.28 34.67
N ASN A 31 -10.57 -12.83 34.16
CA ASN A 31 -10.62 -13.63 32.93
C ASN A 31 -11.68 -13.06 31.98
N VAL A 32 -11.43 -11.85 31.48
CA VAL A 32 -12.32 -11.16 30.52
C VAL A 32 -11.96 -11.62 29.12
N ALA A 33 -12.97 -11.93 28.31
CA ALA A 33 -12.76 -12.34 26.92
C ALA A 33 -12.08 -11.23 26.10
N MET A 34 -11.20 -11.64 25.19
CA MET A 34 -10.59 -10.72 24.24
C MET A 34 -11.64 -10.12 23.29
N PRO A 35 -11.47 -8.86 22.86
CA PRO A 35 -12.32 -8.28 21.83
C PRO A 35 -12.23 -9.11 20.54
N VAL A 36 -13.38 -9.37 19.94
CA VAL A 36 -13.48 -10.04 18.64
C VAL A 36 -13.42 -8.96 17.56
N TYR A 37 -12.51 -9.13 16.60
CA TYR A 37 -12.42 -8.29 15.42
C TYR A 37 -12.93 -9.06 14.21
N GLU A 38 -13.73 -8.39 13.38
CA GLU A 38 -14.16 -8.90 12.09
C GLU A 38 -12.95 -9.25 11.23
N LYS A 39 -12.99 -10.41 10.56
CA LYS A 39 -11.90 -10.83 9.68
C LYS A 39 -11.90 -10.02 8.40
N GLU A 40 -10.77 -9.43 8.05
CA GLU A 40 -10.62 -8.78 6.74
C GLU A 40 -10.71 -9.79 5.59
N ALA A 41 -11.33 -9.36 4.50
CA ALA A 41 -11.36 -10.12 3.26
C ALA A 41 -9.94 -10.29 2.69
N LYS A 42 -9.72 -11.41 1.98
CA LYS A 42 -8.46 -11.66 1.31
C LYS A 42 -8.25 -10.63 0.20
N LYS A 43 -7.09 -9.97 0.21
CA LYS A 43 -6.71 -9.01 -0.84
C LYS A 43 -6.41 -9.71 -2.16
N GLU A 44 -6.83 -9.09 -3.25
CA GLU A 44 -6.55 -9.53 -4.62
C GLU A 44 -5.72 -8.49 -5.38
N TYR A 45 -4.96 -8.94 -6.36
CA TYR A 45 -4.14 -8.05 -7.18
C TYR A 45 -4.99 -7.23 -8.15
N LEU A 46 -4.59 -5.98 -8.41
CA LEU A 46 -5.19 -5.08 -9.40
C LEU A 46 -5.24 -5.70 -10.80
N THR A 47 -6.41 -5.89 -11.37
CA THR A 47 -6.59 -6.51 -12.70
C THR A 47 -6.68 -5.52 -13.87
N LEU A 48 -6.54 -4.21 -13.59
CA LEU A 48 -6.62 -3.16 -14.61
C LEU A 48 -5.55 -3.34 -15.73
N PRO A 49 -5.86 -2.95 -16.97
CA PRO A 49 -4.93 -3.06 -18.09
C PRO A 49 -3.70 -2.17 -17.88
N VAL A 50 -2.58 -2.60 -18.46
CA VAL A 50 -1.32 -1.84 -18.46
C VAL A 50 -1.24 -1.06 -19.76
N GLU A 51 -1.59 0.22 -19.71
CA GLU A 51 -1.55 1.15 -20.84
C GLU A 51 -0.26 2.01 -20.77
N ALA A 52 0.89 1.36 -20.86
CA ALA A 52 2.19 2.02 -20.83
C ALA A 52 3.22 1.22 -21.64
N THR A 53 4.10 1.94 -22.34
CA THR A 53 5.27 1.35 -23.01
C THR A 53 6.33 0.90 -22.01
N ASP A 54 7.23 0.01 -22.43
CA ASP A 54 8.34 -0.46 -21.59
C ASP A 54 9.22 0.70 -21.09
N ALA A 55 9.44 1.72 -21.93
CA ALA A 55 10.20 2.91 -21.55
C ALA A 55 9.49 3.71 -20.44
N GLN A 56 8.17 3.87 -20.53
CA GLN A 56 7.35 4.52 -19.51
C GLN A 56 7.34 3.72 -18.20
N ILE A 57 7.24 2.39 -18.28
CA ILE A 57 7.32 1.48 -17.13
C ILE A 57 8.69 1.61 -16.45
N ALA A 58 9.78 1.63 -17.21
CA ALA A 58 11.14 1.78 -16.67
C ALA A 58 11.33 3.15 -15.99
N LYS A 59 10.84 4.24 -16.59
CA LYS A 59 10.84 5.58 -15.97
C LYS A 59 10.01 5.59 -14.69
N GLY A 60 8.82 4.99 -14.72
CA GLY A 60 7.94 4.80 -13.58
C GLY A 60 8.59 4.03 -12.43
N ALA A 61 9.34 2.97 -12.73
CA ALA A 61 10.09 2.19 -11.75
C ALA A 61 11.15 3.04 -11.03
N SER A 62 11.93 3.83 -11.77
CA SER A 62 12.95 4.72 -11.19
C SER A 62 12.32 5.77 -10.28
N LEU A 63 11.23 6.40 -10.74
CA LEU A 63 10.51 7.42 -9.96
C LEU A 63 9.85 6.81 -8.72
N PHE A 64 9.24 5.64 -8.85
CA PHE A 64 8.63 4.91 -7.74
C PHE A 64 9.68 4.60 -6.67
N GLY A 65 10.85 4.07 -7.05
CA GLY A 65 11.91 3.74 -6.10
C GLY A 65 12.36 4.94 -5.28
N LYS A 66 12.45 6.13 -5.90
CA LYS A 66 12.88 7.38 -5.23
C LYS A 66 11.80 8.00 -4.34
N ASN A 67 10.53 7.93 -4.76
CA ASN A 67 9.46 8.74 -4.15
C ASN A 67 8.45 7.92 -3.34
N CYS A 68 8.27 6.65 -3.67
CA CYS A 68 7.19 5.81 -3.15
C CYS A 68 7.73 4.60 -2.39
N GLY A 69 8.84 4.01 -2.88
CA GLY A 69 9.50 2.83 -2.33
C GLY A 69 9.88 2.89 -0.84
N PRO A 70 10.21 4.07 -0.26
CA PRO A 70 10.46 4.17 1.18
C PRO A 70 9.27 3.81 2.06
N CYS A 71 8.04 3.89 1.53
CA CYS A 71 6.81 3.62 2.27
C CYS A 71 6.03 2.43 1.68
N HIS A 72 5.87 2.40 0.37
CA HIS A 72 5.08 1.40 -0.33
C HIS A 72 5.94 0.27 -0.89
N THR A 73 5.41 -0.94 -0.84
CA THR A 73 5.98 -2.11 -1.52
C THR A 73 5.11 -2.53 -2.71
N LEU A 74 5.71 -3.23 -3.66
CA LEU A 74 5.04 -3.90 -4.78
C LEU A 74 5.34 -5.41 -4.78
N SER A 75 6.00 -5.94 -3.75
CA SER A 75 6.46 -7.33 -3.71
C SER A 75 5.30 -8.32 -3.59
N ALA A 76 5.31 -9.38 -4.38
CA ALA A 76 4.31 -10.45 -4.32
C ALA A 76 4.25 -11.17 -2.96
N ASN A 77 5.35 -11.13 -2.20
CA ASN A 77 5.47 -11.81 -0.90
C ASN A 77 5.10 -10.91 0.28
N ASN A 78 4.67 -9.67 0.03
CA ASN A 78 4.30 -8.74 1.10
C ASN A 78 3.00 -8.01 0.74
N THR A 79 1.89 -8.36 1.40
CA THR A 79 0.58 -7.70 1.18
C THR A 79 0.50 -6.25 1.70
N GLY A 80 1.58 -5.73 2.26
CA GLY A 80 1.66 -4.43 2.92
C GLY A 80 1.24 -4.50 4.39
N GLY A 81 1.66 -3.50 5.15
CA GLY A 81 1.25 -3.28 6.53
C GLY A 81 0.10 -2.27 6.61
N VAL A 82 0.21 -1.32 7.56
CA VAL A 82 -0.65 -0.13 7.62
C VAL A 82 -0.49 0.70 6.33
N ILE A 83 0.73 0.76 5.80
CA ILE A 83 1.00 1.31 4.48
C ILE A 83 0.77 0.19 3.44
N PRO A 84 -0.15 0.40 2.47
CA PRO A 84 -0.57 -0.67 1.58
C PRO A 84 0.51 -1.04 0.56
N ASN A 85 0.56 -2.33 0.21
CA ASN A 85 1.16 -2.74 -1.06
C ASN A 85 0.22 -2.28 -2.19
N LEU A 86 0.73 -1.43 -3.08
CA LEU A 86 -0.11 -0.79 -4.10
C LEU A 86 -0.62 -1.75 -5.17
N THR A 87 0.00 -2.93 -5.34
CA THR A 87 -0.46 -3.96 -6.27
C THR A 87 -1.79 -4.61 -5.87
N TYR A 88 -2.22 -4.43 -4.62
CA TYR A 88 -3.51 -4.88 -4.09
C TYR A 88 -4.52 -3.74 -3.90
N SER A 89 -4.27 -2.56 -4.48
CA SER A 89 -5.19 -1.42 -4.31
C SER A 89 -6.55 -1.72 -4.96
N HIS A 90 -7.60 -1.05 -4.48
CA HIS A 90 -8.88 -1.04 -5.18
C HIS A 90 -8.77 -0.31 -6.53
N PRO A 91 -9.49 -0.71 -7.59
CA PRO A 91 -9.49 -0.01 -8.88
C PRO A 91 -9.77 1.51 -8.77
N ASP A 92 -10.63 1.92 -7.83
CA ASP A 92 -10.94 3.35 -7.62
C ASP A 92 -9.71 4.16 -7.18
N ILE A 93 -8.75 3.55 -6.47
CA ILE A 93 -7.49 4.19 -6.12
C ILE A 93 -6.68 4.49 -7.38
N MET A 94 -6.72 3.59 -8.36
CA MET A 94 -6.06 3.80 -9.65
C MET A 94 -6.83 4.82 -10.51
N GLY A 95 -8.17 4.88 -10.38
CA GLY A 95 -9.00 5.92 -10.98
C GLY A 95 -8.69 7.31 -10.45
N ALA A 96 -8.56 7.45 -9.13
CA ALA A 96 -8.25 8.70 -8.43
C ALA A 96 -6.74 8.97 -8.26
N PHE A 97 -5.86 8.22 -8.93
CA PHE A 97 -4.42 8.20 -8.63
C PHE A 97 -3.77 9.59 -8.70
N HIS A 98 -4.15 10.40 -9.67
CA HIS A 98 -3.68 11.79 -9.79
C HIS A 98 -4.15 12.65 -8.63
N GLN A 99 -5.42 12.57 -8.24
CA GLN A 99 -5.94 13.34 -7.10
C GLN A 99 -5.25 12.93 -5.78
N ILE A 100 -4.92 11.65 -5.63
CA ILE A 100 -4.20 11.12 -4.46
C ILE A 100 -2.76 11.62 -4.43
N VAL A 101 -2.00 11.39 -5.51
CA VAL A 101 -0.56 11.65 -5.54
C VAL A 101 -0.24 13.11 -5.79
N ARG A 102 -0.93 13.77 -6.73
CA ARG A 102 -0.71 15.18 -7.05
C ARG A 102 -1.37 16.10 -6.04
N ASP A 103 -2.69 15.97 -5.90
CA ASP A 103 -3.51 16.96 -5.17
C ASP A 103 -3.58 16.68 -3.66
N GLY A 104 -3.26 15.45 -3.25
CA GLY A 104 -3.10 15.10 -1.85
C GLY A 104 -4.42 14.84 -1.13
N ILE A 105 -5.43 14.26 -1.78
CA ILE A 105 -6.70 13.94 -1.10
C ILE A 105 -6.50 12.97 0.09
N PHE A 106 -5.39 12.23 0.13
CA PHE A 106 -5.01 11.36 1.24
C PHE A 106 -3.97 11.96 2.20
N LEU A 107 -3.69 13.27 2.12
CA LEU A 107 -2.85 13.97 3.09
C LEU A 107 -3.29 13.76 4.54
N PRO A 108 -4.60 13.81 4.90
CA PRO A 108 -5.04 13.52 6.27
C PRO A 108 -4.74 12.08 6.73
N LYS A 109 -4.49 11.16 5.79
CA LYS A 109 -4.08 9.77 6.07
C LYS A 109 -2.56 9.59 6.08
N GLY A 110 -1.79 10.67 5.95
CA GLY A 110 -0.32 10.64 5.94
C GLY A 110 0.32 10.40 4.57
N MET A 111 -0.46 10.28 3.48
CA MET A 111 0.09 10.18 2.12
C MET A 111 0.50 11.57 1.60
N PRO A 112 1.79 11.83 1.32
CA PRO A 112 2.24 13.14 0.88
C PRO A 112 1.68 13.54 -0.49
N LYS A 113 1.49 14.84 -0.71
CA LYS A 113 1.23 15.42 -2.03
C LYS A 113 2.53 15.67 -2.80
N PHE A 114 2.47 15.51 -4.12
CA PHE A 114 3.62 15.63 -5.02
C PHE A 114 3.48 16.73 -6.08
N LYS A 115 2.43 17.57 -6.02
CA LYS A 115 2.33 18.76 -6.86
C LYS A 115 3.60 19.62 -6.76
N GLY A 116 4.17 19.96 -7.92
CA GLY A 116 5.43 20.72 -8.02
C GLY A 116 6.70 19.89 -7.85
N ARG A 117 6.60 18.57 -7.57
CA ARG A 117 7.73 17.64 -7.50
C ARG A 117 7.72 16.60 -8.61
N LEU A 118 6.53 16.17 -9.03
CA LEU A 118 6.32 15.24 -10.14
C LEU A 118 5.38 15.88 -11.17
N SER A 119 5.68 15.67 -12.44
CA SER A 119 4.78 16.04 -13.53
C SER A 119 3.61 15.04 -13.65
N ASP A 120 2.57 15.40 -14.39
CA ASP A 120 1.43 14.50 -14.61
C ASP A 120 1.86 13.25 -15.41
N GLU A 121 2.82 13.41 -16.32
CA GLU A 121 3.42 12.29 -17.03
C GLU A 121 4.19 11.36 -16.07
N ASP A 122 4.99 11.92 -15.15
CA ASP A 122 5.71 11.13 -14.15
C ASP A 122 4.76 10.33 -13.26
N ILE A 123 3.67 10.94 -12.80
CA ILE A 123 2.63 10.27 -12.01
C ILE A 123 1.97 9.15 -12.82
N SER A 124 1.71 9.38 -14.10
CA SER A 124 1.12 8.37 -14.99
C SER A 124 2.08 7.21 -15.25
N ASN A 125 3.38 7.49 -15.41
CA ASN A 125 4.43 6.47 -15.54
C ASN A 125 4.54 5.62 -14.27
N ILE A 126 4.46 6.23 -13.07
CA ILE A 126 4.41 5.50 -11.79
C ILE A 126 3.17 4.59 -11.72
N LYS A 127 1.99 5.11 -12.10
CA LYS A 127 0.77 4.31 -12.17
C LYS A 127 0.94 3.10 -13.10
N GLY A 128 1.48 3.32 -14.30
CA GLY A 128 1.78 2.25 -15.26
C GLY A 128 2.72 1.19 -14.69
N TYR A 129 3.76 1.59 -13.97
CA TYR A 129 4.67 0.67 -13.29
C TYR A 129 4.00 -0.16 -12.18
N ILE A 130 3.11 0.44 -11.38
CA ILE A 130 2.34 -0.29 -10.35
C ILE A 130 1.45 -1.35 -11.00
N LEU A 131 0.73 -0.98 -12.07
CA LEU A 131 -0.14 -1.91 -12.80
C LEU A 131 0.65 -3.04 -13.46
N SER A 132 1.79 -2.72 -14.07
CA SER A 132 2.72 -3.71 -14.64
C SER A 132 3.24 -4.68 -13.56
N SER A 133 3.61 -4.16 -12.39
CA SER A 133 4.06 -4.98 -11.26
C SER A 133 2.95 -5.89 -10.74
N ALA A 134 1.72 -5.38 -10.63
CA ALA A 134 0.57 -6.19 -10.24
C ALA A 134 0.32 -7.33 -11.26
N LYS A 135 0.38 -7.02 -12.56
CA LYS A 135 0.27 -8.01 -13.64
C LYS A 135 1.32 -9.11 -13.50
N LYS A 136 2.59 -8.72 -13.39
CA LYS A 136 3.71 -9.64 -13.20
C LYS A 136 3.52 -10.54 -11.97
N ASN A 137 3.09 -9.97 -10.83
CA ASN A 137 2.86 -10.73 -9.60
C ASN A 137 1.73 -11.76 -9.70
N ARG A 138 0.75 -11.55 -10.59
CA ARG A 138 -0.29 -12.55 -10.88
C ARG A 138 0.24 -13.69 -11.74
N GLU A 139 1.08 -13.36 -12.73
CA GLU A 139 1.65 -14.32 -13.68
C GLU A 139 2.75 -15.17 -13.05
N SER A 140 3.38 -14.70 -11.97
CA SER A 140 4.44 -15.41 -11.24
C SER A 140 3.93 -16.26 -10.07
N LYS A 141 2.61 -16.45 -9.95
CA LYS A 141 1.97 -17.31 -8.93
C LYS A 141 1.84 -18.73 -9.44
#